data_AF-X0WW27-F1
#
_entry.id   AF-X0WW27-F1
#
_cell.length_a   1.000
_cell.length_b   1.000
_cell.length_c   1.000
_cell.angle_alpha   90.00
_cell.angle_beta   90.00
_cell.angle_gamma   90.00
#
_symmetry.space_group_name_H-M   'P 1'
#
loop_
_entity.id
_entity.type
_entity.pdbx_description
1 polymer ?
#
loop_
_entity_poly.entity_id
_entity_poly.type
_entity_poly.pdbx_seq_one_letter_code
_entity_poly.pdbx_strand_id
1 'polypeptide(L)'
;MLGGYSQGAGVMDLTSHQLSPQVANHVAAVALFGNPESSYSKQLSDSQIPALDASYSPRTIDICLPEDIYCTEGGSILPHLQYVPGSTDQAATFVAQKL
;
A
#
# COMPACT_ATOMS: atom_id res chain seq x y z
N MET A 1 3.98 10.93 -7.50
CA MET A 1 3.45 9.60 -7.12
C MET A 1 4.03 9.20 -5.78
N LEU A 2 3.30 8.41 -5.00
CA LEU A 2 3.78 7.74 -3.79
C LEU A 2 3.74 6.22 -4.01
N GLY A 3 4.56 5.47 -3.30
CA GLY A 3 4.46 4.03 -3.32
C GLY A 3 5.22 3.38 -2.18
N GLY A 4 4.83 2.15 -1.85
CA GLY A 4 5.39 1.42 -0.73
C GLY A 4 5.16 -0.07 -0.83
N TYR A 5 6.09 -0.84 -0.27
CA TYR A 5 6.01 -2.28 -0.14
C TYR A 5 6.12 -2.66 1.33
N SER A 6 5.29 -3.58 1.81
CA SER A 6 5.32 -4.08 3.19
C SER A 6 5.24 -2.93 4.21
N GLN A 7 6.17 -2.85 5.16
CA GLN A 7 6.26 -1.73 6.11
C GLN A 7 6.33 -0.35 5.42
N GLY A 8 6.92 -0.26 4.23
CA GLY A 8 6.94 0.98 3.44
C GLY A 8 5.54 1.40 2.97
N ALA A 9 4.63 0.45 2.70
CA ALA A 9 3.24 0.76 2.40
C ALA A 9 2.52 1.32 3.64
N GLY A 10 2.73 0.72 4.81
CA GLY A 10 2.21 1.26 6.07
C GLY A 10 2.74 2.67 6.41
N VAL A 11 3.97 2.99 6.03
CA VAL A 11 4.49 4.37 6.13
C VAL A 11 3.75 5.33 5.19
N MET A 12 3.38 4.89 3.98
CA MET A 12 2.55 5.71 3.08
C MET A 12 1.17 5.96 3.68
N ASP A 13 0.56 4.95 4.30
CA ASP A 13 -0.72 5.09 4.98
C ASP A 13 -0.65 6.11 6.10
N LEU A 14 0.34 6.02 6.99
CA LEU A 14 0.60 7.03 8.03
C LEU A 14 0.82 8.43 7.44
N THR A 15 1.65 8.54 6.41
CA THR A 15 2.02 9.83 5.81
C THR A 15 0.83 10.49 5.11
N SER A 16 -0.08 9.71 4.54
CA SER A 16 -1.25 10.22 3.80
C SER A 16 -2.12 11.17 4.62
N HIS A 17 -2.19 10.96 5.94
CA HIS A 17 -2.93 11.82 6.90
C HIS A 17 -2.14 13.06 7.36
N GLN A 18 -0.85 13.15 7.04
CA GLN A 18 0.06 14.20 7.54
C GLN A 18 0.45 15.21 6.46
N LEU A 19 0.15 14.92 5.19
CA LEU A 19 0.47 15.82 4.09
C LEU A 19 -0.40 17.08 4.15
N SER A 20 0.22 18.24 3.98
CA SER A 20 -0.54 19.48 3.79
C SER A 20 -1.38 19.39 2.50
N PRO A 21 -2.53 20.09 2.41
CA PRO A 21 -3.39 20.03 1.22
C PRO A 21 -2.65 20.35 -0.08
N GLN A 22 -1.69 21.28 -0.03
CA GLN A 22 -0.87 21.65 -1.18
C GLN A 22 -0.02 20.47 -1.65
N VAL A 23 0.63 19.74 -0.74
CA VAL A 23 1.45 18.56 -1.09
C VAL A 23 0.58 17.40 -1.54
N ALA A 24 -0.55 17.15 -0.87
CA ALA A 24 -1.51 16.11 -1.22
C ALA A 24 -2.04 16.26 -2.67
N ASN A 25 -2.20 17.49 -3.14
CA ASN A 25 -2.63 17.78 -4.52
C ASN A 25 -1.57 17.44 -5.59
N HIS A 26 -0.29 17.30 -5.23
CA HIS A 26 0.77 16.90 -6.16
C HIS A 26 0.89 15.36 -6.30
N VAL A 27 0.18 14.59 -5.47
CA VAL A 27 0.20 13.13 -5.55
C VAL A 27 -0.76 12.68 -6.66
N ALA A 28 -0.22 12.44 -7.86
CA ALA A 28 -1.03 11.94 -8.97
C ALA A 28 -1.56 10.51 -8.76
N ALA A 29 -0.76 9.63 -8.12
CA ALA A 29 -1.10 8.24 -7.84
C ALA A 29 -0.36 7.69 -6.63
N VAL A 30 -0.93 6.65 -6.00
CA VAL A 30 -0.36 5.84 -4.92
C VAL A 30 -0.32 4.37 -5.36
N ALA A 31 0.80 3.69 -5.20
CA ALA A 31 0.95 2.27 -5.51
C ALA A 31 1.51 1.50 -4.29
N LEU A 32 0.68 0.63 -3.70
CA LEU A 32 1.01 -0.12 -2.51
C LEU A 32 1.07 -1.63 -2.82
N PHE A 33 1.97 -2.33 -2.14
CA PHE A 33 2.19 -3.76 -2.30
C PHE A 33 2.32 -4.42 -0.92
N GLY A 34 1.48 -5.40 -0.63
CA GLY A 34 1.50 -6.10 0.66
C GLY A 34 1.30 -5.15 1.84
N ASN A 35 0.33 -4.25 1.72
CA ASN A 35 0.01 -3.27 2.76
C ASN A 35 -0.37 -3.98 4.08
N PRO A 36 0.28 -3.69 5.24
CA PRO A 36 0.11 -4.44 6.49
C PRO A 36 -1.27 -4.29 7.16
N GLU A 37 -2.33 -4.85 6.55
CA GLU A 37 -3.71 -4.75 7.02
C GLU A 37 -4.18 -5.95 7.87
N SER A 38 -3.45 -7.08 7.85
CA SER A 38 -3.83 -8.30 8.58
C SER A 38 -3.71 -8.15 10.09
N SER A 39 -4.40 -9.01 10.83
CA SER A 39 -4.31 -9.07 12.29
C SER A 39 -2.89 -9.41 12.78
N TYR A 40 -2.16 -10.25 12.03
CA TYR A 40 -0.75 -10.55 12.29
C TYR A 40 0.10 -9.28 12.20
N SER A 41 -0.06 -8.50 11.12
CA SER A 41 0.64 -7.22 10.95
C SER A 41 0.33 -6.23 12.07
N LYS A 42 -0.95 -6.12 12.44
CA LYS A 42 -1.39 -5.22 13.53
C LYS A 42 -0.79 -5.58 14.88
N GLN A 43 -0.56 -6.87 15.16
CA GLN A 43 0.15 -7.30 16.37
C GLN A 43 1.63 -6.90 16.36
N LEU A 44 2.28 -6.91 15.19
CA LEU A 44 3.68 -6.50 15.05
C LEU A 44 3.88 -4.99 15.17
N SER A 45 2.89 -4.19 14.75
CA SER A 45 2.95 -2.72 14.73
C SER A 45 2.15 -2.05 15.84
N ASP A 46 1.70 -2.80 16.84
CA ASP A 46 0.85 -2.33 17.95
C ASP A 46 -0.40 -1.55 17.48
N SER A 47 -0.95 -1.95 16.32
CA SER A 47 -2.12 -1.33 15.67
C SER A 47 -2.03 0.18 15.42
N GLN A 48 -0.81 0.75 15.34
CA GLN A 48 -0.61 2.20 15.19
C GLN A 48 -0.72 2.70 13.76
N ILE A 49 -0.70 1.80 12.76
CA ILE A 49 -0.78 2.17 11.34
C ILE A 49 -2.27 2.29 10.96
N PRO A 50 -2.77 3.49 10.64
CA PRO A 50 -4.13 3.66 10.12
C PRO A 50 -4.19 3.12 8.69
N ALA A 51 -5.40 2.87 8.19
CA ALA A 51 -5.57 2.67 6.75
C ALA A 51 -5.25 3.99 5.99
N LEU A 52 -4.92 3.86 4.70
CA LEU A 52 -4.72 4.99 3.80
C LEU A 52 -5.88 6.00 3.90
N ASP A 53 -5.55 7.30 3.91
CA ASP A 53 -6.55 8.36 3.87
C ASP A 53 -7.46 8.20 2.62
N ALA A 54 -8.78 8.17 2.85
CA ALA A 54 -9.78 7.89 1.83
C ALA A 54 -9.79 8.90 0.66
N SER A 55 -9.20 10.09 0.83
CA SER A 55 -9.02 11.07 -0.24
C SER A 55 -8.04 10.61 -1.33
N TYR A 56 -7.22 9.60 -1.07
CA TYR A 56 -6.33 8.99 -2.05
C TYR A 56 -6.96 7.83 -2.81
N SER A 57 -8.05 7.23 -2.31
CA SER A 57 -8.68 6.03 -2.92
C SER A 57 -8.92 6.12 -4.44
N PRO A 58 -9.37 7.25 -5.03
CA PRO A 58 -9.57 7.35 -6.49
C PRO A 58 -8.28 7.24 -7.33
N ARG A 59 -7.12 7.36 -6.69
CA ARG A 59 -5.77 7.39 -7.30
C ARG A 59 -4.83 6.37 -6.65
N THR A 60 -5.37 5.38 -5.95
CA THR A 60 -4.59 4.30 -5.33
C THR A 60 -4.78 2.99 -6.07
N ILE A 61 -3.69 2.25 -6.23
CA ILE A 61 -3.70 0.81 -6.45
C ILE A 61 -2.99 0.16 -5.26
N ASP A 62 -3.72 -0.66 -4.49
CA ASP A 62 -3.17 -1.44 -3.38
C ASP A 62 -3.28 -2.91 -3.73
N ILE A 63 -2.12 -3.54 -3.97
CA ILE A 63 -2.05 -4.94 -4.41
C ILE A 63 -1.63 -5.80 -3.23
N CYS A 64 -2.55 -6.66 -2.80
CA CYS A 64 -2.28 -7.76 -1.89
C CYS A 64 -2.30 -9.07 -2.69
N LEU A 65 -1.18 -9.80 -2.73
CA LEU A 65 -1.16 -11.11 -3.36
C LEU A 65 -1.98 -12.12 -2.54
N PRO A 66 -2.66 -13.09 -3.17
CA PRO A 66 -3.36 -14.14 -2.45
C PRO A 66 -2.44 -14.83 -1.43
N GLU A 67 -2.94 -15.02 -0.22
CA GLU A 67 -2.23 -15.67 0.89
C GLU A 67 -0.97 -14.93 1.38
N ASP A 68 -0.78 -13.66 1.06
CA ASP A 68 0.26 -12.85 1.73
C ASP A 68 -0.15 -12.59 3.19
N ILE A 69 0.64 -13.13 4.13
CA ILE A 69 0.39 -13.07 5.58
C ILE A 69 0.25 -11.65 6.14
N TYR A 70 0.82 -10.63 5.47
CA TYR A 70 0.79 -9.27 6.01
C TYR A 70 -0.47 -8.50 5.65
N CYS A 71 -1.09 -8.81 4.52
CA CYS A 71 -2.28 -8.12 4.03
C CYS A 71 -3.54 -9.02 4.00
N THR A 72 -3.37 -10.33 4.13
CA THR A 72 -4.47 -11.32 4.24
C THR A 72 -4.36 -12.12 5.54
N GLU A 73 -5.50 -12.48 6.12
CA GLU A 73 -5.55 -13.33 7.32
C GLU A 73 -5.13 -14.77 7.03
N GLY A 74 -4.29 -15.35 7.91
CA GLY A 74 -3.91 -16.77 7.83
C GLY A 74 -3.01 -17.16 6.66
N GLY A 75 -2.37 -16.18 6.00
CA GLY A 75 -1.47 -16.41 4.87
C GLY A 75 -0.07 -16.93 5.25
N SER A 76 0.86 -16.86 4.29
CA SER A 76 2.28 -17.19 4.46
C SER A 76 3.19 -16.06 3.96
N ILE A 77 4.47 -16.15 4.30
CA ILE A 77 5.50 -15.19 3.87
C ILE A 77 5.82 -15.29 2.36
N LEU A 78 5.56 -16.43 1.72
CA LEU A 78 6.03 -16.68 0.35
C LEU A 78 5.40 -15.73 -0.68
N PRO A 79 4.06 -15.53 -0.72
CA PRO A 79 3.44 -14.57 -1.63
C PRO A 79 3.94 -13.13 -1.41
N HIS A 80 4.25 -12.76 -0.17
CA HIS A 80 4.77 -11.43 0.15
C HIS A 80 6.05 -11.09 -0.61
N LEU A 81 6.88 -12.10 -0.92
CA LEU A 81 8.16 -11.92 -1.61
C LEU A 81 8.04 -11.94 -3.14
N GLN A 82 6.82 -11.99 -3.71
CA GLN A 82 6.56 -12.31 -5.11
C GLN A 82 5.82 -11.22 -5.91
N TYR A 83 5.81 -9.97 -5.45
CA TYR A 83 5.16 -8.87 -6.17
C TYR A 83 5.78 -8.54 -7.53
N VAL A 84 7.04 -8.93 -7.76
CA VAL A 84 7.76 -8.66 -9.01
C VAL A 84 7.74 -9.89 -9.93
N PRO A 85 7.57 -9.72 -11.25
CA PRO A 85 7.29 -8.46 -11.95
C PRO A 85 5.79 -8.15 -12.11
N GLY A 86 4.91 -9.15 -11.96
CA GLY A 86 3.51 -9.04 -12.39
C GLY A 86 2.75 -7.88 -11.72
N SER A 87 2.76 -7.82 -10.39
CA SER A 87 2.07 -6.74 -9.67
C SER A 87 2.72 -5.38 -9.93
N THR A 88 4.05 -5.33 -10.05
CA THR A 88 4.75 -4.07 -10.36
C THR A 88 4.42 -3.56 -11.76
N ASP A 89 4.24 -4.43 -12.76
CA ASP A 89 3.83 -4.03 -14.12
C ASP A 89 2.39 -3.52 -14.14
N GLN A 90 1.49 -4.17 -13.40
CA GLN A 90 0.11 -3.71 -13.21
C GLN A 90 0.06 -2.32 -12.57
N ALA A 91 0.82 -2.12 -11.49
CA ALA A 91 0.89 -0.84 -10.81
C ALA A 91 1.52 0.25 -11.68
N ALA A 92 2.58 -0.06 -12.44
CA ALA A 92 3.18 0.87 -13.39
C ALA A 92 2.16 1.32 -14.45
N THR A 93 1.36 0.39 -14.98
CA THR A 93 0.29 0.69 -15.93
C THR A 93 -0.76 1.62 -15.32
N PHE A 94 -1.20 1.35 -14.08
CA PHE A 94 -2.14 2.21 -13.37
C PHE A 94 -1.58 3.62 -13.13
N VAL A 95 -0.35 3.72 -12.64
CA VAL A 95 0.30 5.02 -12.36
C VAL A 95 0.44 5.83 -13.63
N ALA A 96 0.85 5.21 -14.75
CA ALA A 96 0.98 5.89 -16.03
C ALA A 96 -0.35 6.50 -16.53
N GLN A 97 -1.50 5.92 -16.19
CA GLN A 97 -2.82 6.46 -16.54
C GLN A 97 -3.27 7.64 -15.66
N LYS A 98 -2.57 7.92 -14.57
CA LYS A 98 -2.91 8.99 -13.61
C LYS A 98 -2.00 10.22 -13.73
N LEU A 99 -0.91 10.11 -14.48
CA LEU A 99 0.05 11.19 -14.74
C LEU A 99 -0.44 12.16 -15.82
#